data_AF-A0A1H2R6A0-F1
#
_entry.id   AF-A0A1H2R6A0-F1
#
_cell.length_a   1.000
_cell.length_b   1.000
_cell.length_c   1.000
_cell.angle_alpha   90.00
_cell.angle_beta   90.00
_cell.angle_gamma   90.00
#
_symmetry.space_group_name_H-M   'P 1'
#
loop_
_entity.id
_entity.type
_entity.pdbx_description
1 polymer ?
#
loop_
_entity_poly.entity_id
_entity_poly.type
_entity_poly.pdbx_seq_one_letter_code
_entity_poly.pdbx_strand_id
1 'polypeptide(L)'
;MKRVIAHWTAGAGRASAEDKAHYHRLVEYDGTVVAGAEAVEDNIVTSDGDYAAHTLRLNTGSIGVAMCGMRGAVEHPFDAGPSPLNEAQFNAFCKLVADLCVEYGIPVTPQTVLTHAEVQTTLGVQQRGKWDVSRLPWRDDLRGARSVGDFMRQRITLMLGGVEVLQSNRPILRFGDRSVDVGVWQVELSDRGYHLGRADKDFGRLTRAATLAFQADNDLPSDGVVNADDWLQMVKATPRPERFVTQEEIDCESGTAQDAQMTARVGDLVGLGGVAGIATQAKQAGEAAQAASGVMGHLSAMVSEHWPALLLCGLCVSAWFALRALGYSTRRRRLLDARENRSLAR
;
A
#
# COMPACT_ATOMS: atom_id res chain seq x y z
N MET A 1 -14.16 -26.99 6.97
CA MET A 1 -14.06 -28.02 5.90
C MET A 1 -12.60 -28.36 5.64
N LYS A 2 -12.26 -29.46 4.94
CA LYS A 2 -10.86 -29.87 4.69
C LYS A 2 -10.35 -29.50 3.29
N ARG A 3 -11.22 -29.48 2.27
CA ARG A 3 -10.82 -29.26 0.87
C ARG A 3 -11.98 -28.89 -0.04
N VAL A 4 -11.66 -28.35 -1.21
CA VAL A 4 -12.56 -28.16 -2.36
C VAL A 4 -12.14 -29.09 -3.49
N ILE A 5 -13.09 -29.82 -4.08
CA ILE A 5 -12.86 -30.69 -5.24
C ILE A 5 -13.66 -30.15 -6.41
N ALA A 6 -12.94 -29.75 -7.45
CA ALA A 6 -13.48 -29.14 -8.66
C ALA A 6 -13.87 -30.18 -9.71
N HIS A 7 -15.03 -29.98 -10.31
CA HIS A 7 -15.64 -30.87 -11.30
C HIS A 7 -16.16 -30.10 -12.53
N TRP A 8 -16.41 -30.83 -13.61
CA TRP A 8 -17.51 -30.49 -14.51
C TRP A 8 -18.71 -31.41 -14.29
N THR A 9 -19.88 -30.94 -14.70
CA THR A 9 -21.10 -31.76 -14.70
C THR A 9 -21.06 -32.88 -15.74
N ALA A 10 -20.35 -32.68 -16.88
CA ALA A 10 -20.57 -33.43 -18.13
C ALA A 10 -22.02 -33.31 -18.65
N GLY A 11 -22.66 -32.20 -18.29
CA GLY A 11 -24.04 -31.85 -18.62
C GLY A 11 -24.13 -30.63 -19.53
N ALA A 12 -25.33 -30.04 -19.59
CA ALA A 12 -25.56 -28.80 -20.34
C ALA A 12 -24.90 -27.59 -19.65
N GLY A 13 -24.94 -26.43 -20.30
CA GLY A 13 -24.45 -25.17 -19.71
C GLY A 13 -25.29 -24.61 -18.55
N ARG A 14 -26.38 -25.29 -18.15
CA ARG A 14 -27.29 -24.92 -17.06
C ARG A 14 -27.38 -26.06 -16.05
N ALA A 15 -27.52 -25.73 -14.77
CA ALA A 15 -27.58 -26.73 -13.70
C ALA A 15 -28.90 -27.51 -13.75
N SER A 16 -28.83 -28.83 -13.91
CA SER A 16 -29.98 -29.73 -13.81
C SER A 16 -30.28 -30.10 -12.35
N ALA A 17 -31.42 -30.77 -12.11
CA ALA A 17 -31.74 -31.31 -10.79
C ALA A 17 -30.72 -32.37 -10.34
N GLU A 18 -30.22 -33.18 -11.27
CA GLU A 18 -29.16 -34.17 -11.00
C GLU A 18 -27.85 -33.48 -10.59
N ASP A 19 -27.44 -32.42 -11.30
CA ASP A 19 -26.22 -31.68 -10.94
C ASP A 19 -26.33 -31.08 -9.53
N LYS A 20 -27.49 -30.51 -9.19
CA LYS A 20 -27.75 -29.91 -7.87
C LYS A 20 -27.73 -30.94 -6.74
N ALA A 21 -28.13 -32.18 -6.99
CA ALA A 21 -28.07 -33.26 -5.99
C ALA A 21 -26.62 -33.70 -5.68
N HIS A 22 -25.67 -33.45 -6.58
CA HIS A 22 -24.30 -33.93 -6.44
C HIS A 22 -23.29 -32.87 -6.00
N TYR A 23 -23.53 -31.57 -6.26
CA TYR A 23 -22.56 -30.51 -5.96
C TYR A 23 -23.17 -29.39 -5.11
N HIS A 24 -22.43 -28.89 -4.12
CA HIS A 24 -22.90 -27.83 -3.22
C HIS A 24 -23.07 -26.47 -3.92
N ARG A 25 -22.22 -26.20 -4.91
CA ARG A 25 -22.25 -24.97 -5.71
C ARG A 25 -21.91 -25.28 -7.16
N LEU A 26 -22.61 -24.63 -8.08
CA LEU A 26 -22.44 -24.79 -9.52
C LEU A 26 -22.25 -23.43 -10.17
N VAL A 27 -21.43 -23.38 -11.22
CA VAL A 27 -21.28 -22.20 -12.07
C VAL A 27 -21.78 -22.51 -13.46
N GLU A 28 -22.86 -21.84 -13.86
CA GLU A 28 -23.46 -21.97 -15.18
C GLU A 28 -22.62 -21.29 -16.26
N TYR A 29 -22.94 -21.55 -17.53
CA TYR A 29 -22.15 -21.09 -18.68
C TYR A 29 -21.95 -19.56 -18.74
N ASP A 30 -22.91 -18.78 -18.24
CA ASP A 30 -22.82 -17.31 -18.17
C ASP A 30 -22.13 -16.77 -16.90
N GLY A 31 -21.61 -17.65 -16.05
CA GLY A 31 -20.96 -17.30 -14.80
C GLY A 31 -21.89 -17.19 -13.60
N THR A 32 -23.20 -17.44 -13.77
CA THR A 32 -24.16 -17.46 -12.65
C THR A 32 -23.81 -18.57 -11.67
N VAL A 33 -23.72 -18.23 -10.38
CA VAL A 33 -23.52 -19.21 -9.30
C VAL A 33 -24.88 -19.69 -8.80
N VAL A 34 -25.05 -21.01 -8.74
CA VAL A 34 -26.28 -21.68 -8.29
C VAL A 34 -25.94 -22.60 -7.12
N ALA A 35 -26.82 -22.65 -6.12
CA ALA A 35 -26.69 -23.58 -5.00
C ALA A 35 -27.15 -25.00 -5.39
N GLY A 36 -26.48 -26.00 -4.83
CA GLY A 36 -26.93 -27.38 -4.81
C GLY A 36 -28.13 -27.61 -3.89
N ALA A 37 -28.57 -28.86 -3.84
CA ALA A 37 -29.61 -29.32 -2.92
C ALA A 37 -29.08 -29.40 -1.48
N GLU A 38 -27.82 -29.82 -1.31
CA GLU A 38 -27.18 -30.02 -0.02
C GLU A 38 -26.38 -28.80 0.44
N ALA A 39 -26.38 -28.54 1.75
CA ALA A 39 -25.52 -27.56 2.38
C ALA A 39 -24.07 -28.05 2.43
N VAL A 40 -23.12 -27.13 2.55
CA VAL A 40 -21.69 -27.49 2.62
C VAL A 40 -21.39 -28.29 3.90
N GLU A 41 -22.13 -27.98 4.95
CA GLU A 41 -22.04 -28.55 6.29
C GLU A 41 -22.45 -30.04 6.32
N ASP A 42 -23.33 -30.47 5.42
CA ASP A 42 -23.79 -31.87 5.33
C ASP A 42 -22.64 -32.81 4.98
N ASN A 43 -21.61 -32.30 4.30
CA ASN A 43 -20.40 -33.04 4.03
C ASN A 43 -19.40 -33.08 5.20
N ILE A 44 -19.66 -32.44 6.35
CA ILE A 44 -18.77 -32.55 7.54
C ILE A 44 -18.75 -33.99 8.07
N VAL A 45 -19.91 -34.65 8.11
CA VAL A 45 -20.10 -36.06 8.47
C VAL A 45 -21.15 -36.65 7.53
N THR A 46 -20.80 -37.71 6.79
CA THR A 46 -21.68 -38.28 5.73
C THR A 46 -22.29 -39.64 6.11
N SER A 47 -22.30 -39.98 7.39
CA SER A 47 -22.73 -41.32 7.86
C SER A 47 -24.24 -41.47 7.99
N ASP A 48 -24.96 -40.35 8.03
CA ASP A 48 -26.43 -40.27 7.99
C ASP A 48 -27.00 -40.49 6.58
N GLY A 49 -26.17 -40.33 5.55
CA GLY A 49 -26.55 -40.53 4.15
C GLY A 49 -27.13 -39.29 3.48
N ASP A 50 -27.14 -38.15 4.16
CA ASP A 50 -27.64 -36.86 3.67
C ASP A 50 -26.45 -35.96 3.37
N TYR A 51 -25.95 -35.99 2.13
CA TYR A 51 -24.73 -35.29 1.75
C TYR A 51 -24.58 -35.22 0.23
N ALA A 52 -23.80 -34.26 -0.27
CA ALA A 52 -23.49 -34.15 -1.68
C ALA A 52 -22.46 -35.23 -2.09
N ALA A 53 -22.90 -36.24 -2.83
CA ALA A 53 -22.05 -37.33 -3.29
C ALA A 53 -21.33 -37.01 -4.60
N HIS A 54 -20.17 -36.35 -4.52
CA HIS A 54 -19.39 -35.91 -5.70
C HIS A 54 -18.03 -36.60 -5.86
N THR A 55 -17.44 -37.19 -4.81
CA THR A 55 -16.11 -37.83 -4.92
C THR A 55 -16.04 -39.10 -4.10
N LEU A 56 -15.79 -40.22 -4.79
CA LEU A 56 -15.71 -41.53 -4.17
C LEU A 56 -14.68 -41.54 -3.04
N ARG A 57 -15.13 -41.92 -1.83
CA ARG A 57 -14.31 -42.02 -0.60
C ARG A 57 -13.69 -40.71 -0.13
N LEU A 58 -14.16 -39.56 -0.64
CA LEU A 58 -13.66 -38.25 -0.25
C LEU A 58 -14.77 -37.22 -0.01
N ASN A 59 -16.05 -37.61 0.04
CA ASN A 59 -17.13 -36.67 0.35
C ASN A 59 -16.96 -36.04 1.74
N THR A 60 -16.64 -36.83 2.77
CA THR A 60 -16.45 -36.33 4.13
C THR A 60 -15.33 -35.30 4.23
N GLY A 61 -15.71 -34.10 4.68
CA GLY A 61 -14.87 -32.92 4.81
C GLY A 61 -14.54 -32.22 3.50
N SER A 62 -15.19 -32.54 2.38
CA SER A 62 -14.90 -31.94 1.07
C SER A 62 -16.10 -31.17 0.52
N ILE A 63 -15.81 -30.04 -0.11
CA ILE A 63 -16.78 -29.23 -0.84
C ILE A 63 -16.68 -29.58 -2.33
N GLY A 64 -17.69 -30.21 -2.89
CA GLY A 64 -17.84 -30.39 -4.34
C GLY A 64 -18.39 -29.14 -5.01
N VAL A 65 -17.66 -28.61 -5.99
CA VAL A 65 -18.05 -27.46 -6.81
C VAL A 65 -17.90 -27.82 -8.28
N ALA A 66 -18.87 -27.49 -9.12
CA ALA A 66 -18.86 -27.88 -10.53
C ALA A 66 -19.09 -26.73 -11.51
N MET A 67 -18.50 -26.82 -12.70
CA MET A 67 -18.89 -26.03 -13.86
C MET A 67 -19.90 -26.79 -14.72
N CYS A 68 -21.01 -26.13 -15.09
CA CYS A 68 -22.02 -26.71 -15.98
C CYS A 68 -21.52 -26.74 -17.44
N GLY A 69 -21.44 -27.94 -18.04
CA GLY A 69 -20.92 -28.12 -19.40
C GLY A 69 -20.23 -29.46 -19.61
N MET A 70 -19.56 -29.58 -20.77
CA MET A 70 -18.80 -30.74 -21.25
C MET A 70 -19.67 -31.97 -21.56
N ARG A 71 -20.95 -31.77 -21.91
CA ARG A 71 -21.82 -32.86 -22.40
C ARG A 71 -21.18 -33.55 -23.59
N GLY A 72 -20.97 -34.86 -23.47
CA GLY A 72 -20.41 -35.67 -24.56
C GLY A 72 -18.95 -35.38 -24.89
N ALA A 73 -18.20 -34.71 -24.01
CA ALA A 73 -16.79 -34.42 -24.23
C ALA A 73 -15.96 -35.71 -24.33
N VAL A 74 -14.95 -35.68 -25.19
CA VAL A 74 -13.99 -36.76 -25.45
C VAL A 74 -12.59 -36.29 -25.09
N GLU A 75 -11.84 -37.11 -24.36
CA GLU A 75 -10.48 -36.74 -23.91
C GLU A 75 -9.45 -36.79 -25.05
N HIS A 76 -9.55 -37.80 -25.92
CA HIS A 76 -8.62 -38.01 -27.01
C HIS A 76 -9.26 -38.69 -28.26
N PRO A 77 -9.17 -38.08 -29.47
CA PRO A 77 -8.78 -36.69 -29.69
C PRO A 77 -9.71 -35.75 -28.93
N PHE A 78 -9.18 -34.63 -28.45
CA PHE A 78 -9.97 -33.75 -27.58
C PHE A 78 -11.12 -33.11 -28.34
N ASP A 79 -12.33 -33.33 -27.84
CA ASP A 79 -13.56 -32.68 -28.26
C ASP A 79 -14.30 -32.22 -27.00
N ALA A 80 -14.61 -30.93 -26.91
CA ALA A 80 -15.33 -30.36 -25.78
C ALA A 80 -16.84 -30.67 -25.80
N GLY A 81 -17.34 -31.22 -26.91
CA GLY A 81 -18.74 -31.51 -27.14
C GLY A 81 -19.60 -30.26 -27.33
N PRO A 82 -20.94 -30.42 -27.42
CA PRO A 82 -21.89 -29.34 -27.69
C PRO A 82 -22.08 -28.31 -26.56
N SER A 83 -21.41 -28.43 -25.42
CA SER A 83 -21.56 -27.49 -24.29
C SER A 83 -20.20 -27.16 -23.66
N PRO A 84 -19.26 -26.59 -24.42
CA PRO A 84 -17.90 -26.35 -23.94
C PRO A 84 -17.87 -25.35 -22.79
N LEU A 85 -16.95 -25.56 -21.84
CA LEU A 85 -16.61 -24.54 -20.84
C LEU A 85 -15.96 -23.32 -21.53
N ASN A 86 -16.11 -22.14 -20.93
CA ASN A 86 -15.50 -20.90 -21.41
C ASN A 86 -14.69 -20.17 -20.32
N GLU A 87 -13.88 -19.19 -20.72
CA GLU A 87 -12.99 -18.47 -19.79
C GLU A 87 -13.75 -17.65 -18.74
N ALA A 88 -14.86 -17.01 -19.10
CA ALA A 88 -15.64 -16.21 -18.17
C ALA A 88 -16.25 -17.06 -17.04
N GLN A 89 -16.83 -18.21 -17.41
CA GLN A 89 -17.33 -19.22 -16.47
C GLN A 89 -16.21 -19.73 -15.56
N PHE A 90 -15.05 -20.05 -16.11
CA PHE A 90 -13.90 -20.51 -15.31
C PHE A 90 -13.39 -19.46 -14.33
N ASN A 91 -13.40 -18.19 -14.73
CA ASN A 91 -13.02 -17.10 -13.83
C ASN A 91 -14.06 -16.92 -12.71
N ALA A 92 -15.36 -16.98 -13.02
CA ALA A 92 -16.42 -16.96 -12.01
C ALA A 92 -16.31 -18.16 -11.05
N PHE A 93 -15.99 -19.35 -11.58
CA PHE A 93 -15.70 -20.55 -10.81
C PHE A 93 -14.50 -20.37 -9.86
N CYS A 94 -13.38 -19.86 -10.36
CA CYS A 94 -12.21 -19.61 -9.53
C CYS A 94 -12.52 -18.60 -8.42
N LYS A 95 -13.34 -17.57 -8.70
CA LYS A 95 -13.75 -16.59 -7.69
C LYS A 95 -14.62 -17.24 -6.60
N LEU A 96 -15.59 -18.07 -6.99
CA LEU A 96 -16.41 -18.84 -6.06
C LEU A 96 -15.54 -19.74 -5.15
N VAL A 97 -14.55 -20.44 -5.73
CA VAL A 97 -13.65 -21.29 -4.94
C VAL A 97 -12.79 -20.45 -4.00
N ALA A 98 -12.33 -19.27 -4.42
CA ALA A 98 -11.63 -18.32 -3.55
C ALA A 98 -12.50 -17.91 -2.35
N ASP A 99 -13.76 -17.51 -2.59
CA ASP A 99 -14.70 -17.13 -1.53
C ASP A 99 -14.90 -18.29 -0.53
N LEU A 100 -15.06 -19.54 -1.01
CA LEU A 100 -15.17 -20.73 -0.16
C LEU A 100 -13.87 -21.04 0.62
N CYS A 101 -12.70 -20.78 0.04
CA CYS A 101 -11.43 -20.97 0.73
C CYS A 101 -11.31 -20.03 1.93
N VAL A 102 -11.73 -18.77 1.78
CA VAL A 102 -11.77 -17.80 2.88
C VAL A 102 -12.80 -18.20 3.92
N GLU A 103 -14.02 -18.51 3.49
CA GLU A 103 -15.15 -18.83 4.38
C GLU A 103 -14.85 -20.02 5.31
N TYR A 104 -14.25 -21.09 4.77
CA TYR A 104 -14.01 -22.33 5.51
C TYR A 104 -12.55 -22.52 5.96
N GLY A 105 -11.69 -21.52 5.77
CA GLY A 105 -10.27 -21.56 6.17
C GLY A 105 -9.47 -22.64 5.45
N ILE A 106 -9.72 -22.84 4.16
CA ILE A 106 -9.05 -23.86 3.34
C ILE A 106 -7.84 -23.23 2.64
N PRO A 107 -6.60 -23.68 2.92
CA PRO A 107 -5.43 -23.18 2.21
C PRO A 107 -5.47 -23.61 0.74
N VAL A 108 -4.88 -22.83 -0.17
CA VAL A 108 -4.82 -23.19 -1.60
C VAL A 108 -3.56 -24.02 -1.89
N THR A 109 -3.68 -25.34 -1.83
CA THR A 109 -2.59 -26.28 -2.18
C THR A 109 -3.09 -27.42 -3.07
N PRO A 110 -2.21 -28.20 -3.73
CA PRO A 110 -2.62 -29.36 -4.50
C PRO A 110 -3.42 -30.41 -3.70
N GLN A 111 -3.28 -30.45 -2.36
CA GLN A 111 -3.98 -31.42 -1.50
C GLN A 111 -5.36 -30.94 -1.03
N THR A 112 -5.65 -29.66 -1.20
CA THR A 112 -6.78 -28.97 -0.55
C THR A 112 -7.67 -28.23 -1.55
N VAL A 113 -7.14 -27.85 -2.71
CA VAL A 113 -7.89 -27.28 -3.84
C VAL A 113 -7.40 -27.95 -5.12
N LEU A 114 -8.20 -28.91 -5.62
CA LEU A 114 -7.79 -29.78 -6.71
C LEU A 114 -8.97 -30.13 -7.62
N THR A 115 -8.68 -30.43 -8.88
CA THR A 115 -9.69 -31.03 -9.76
C THR A 115 -9.87 -32.51 -9.42
N HIS A 116 -11.03 -33.08 -9.72
CA HIS A 116 -11.26 -34.52 -9.51
C HIS A 116 -10.25 -35.39 -10.27
N ALA A 117 -9.76 -34.92 -11.42
CA ALA A 117 -8.72 -35.58 -12.19
C ALA A 117 -7.36 -35.68 -11.45
N GLU A 118 -7.09 -34.81 -10.46
CA GLU A 118 -5.88 -34.85 -9.62
C GLU A 118 -6.04 -35.81 -8.42
N VAL A 119 -7.26 -36.19 -8.04
CA VAL A 119 -7.53 -36.89 -6.77
C VAL A 119 -6.71 -38.17 -6.60
N GLN A 120 -6.70 -39.05 -7.61
CA GLN A 120 -6.01 -40.34 -7.47
C GLN A 120 -4.49 -40.17 -7.40
N THR A 121 -3.93 -39.24 -8.17
CA THR A 121 -2.47 -39.03 -8.23
C THR A 121 -1.95 -38.20 -7.05
N THR A 122 -2.72 -37.24 -6.57
CA THR A 122 -2.32 -36.33 -5.49
C THR A 122 -2.66 -36.85 -4.09
N LEU A 123 -3.82 -37.50 -3.92
CA LEU A 123 -4.30 -37.98 -2.62
C LEU A 123 -4.19 -39.50 -2.45
N GLY A 124 -3.84 -40.25 -3.49
CA GLY A 124 -3.72 -41.72 -3.44
C GLY A 124 -5.06 -42.46 -3.28
N VAL A 125 -6.18 -41.77 -3.48
CA VAL A 125 -7.53 -42.36 -3.35
C VAL A 125 -8.01 -42.84 -4.71
N GLN A 126 -8.05 -44.16 -4.91
CA GLN A 126 -8.52 -44.79 -6.14
C GLN A 126 -9.93 -44.31 -6.52
N GLN A 127 -10.08 -43.76 -7.72
CA GLN A 127 -11.37 -43.35 -8.28
C GLN A 127 -11.86 -44.37 -9.31
N ARG A 128 -13.18 -44.48 -9.49
CA ARG A 128 -13.81 -45.45 -10.42
C ARG A 128 -13.90 -44.96 -11.88
N GLY A 129 -13.05 -44.01 -12.25
CA GLY A 129 -12.91 -43.54 -13.63
C GLY A 129 -14.05 -42.64 -14.09
N LYS A 130 -13.72 -41.36 -14.24
CA LYS A 130 -14.25 -40.38 -15.18
C LYS A 130 -13.09 -39.41 -15.36
N TRP A 131 -12.71 -39.11 -16.60
CA TRP A 131 -11.79 -38.00 -16.81
C TRP A 131 -12.57 -36.72 -16.46
N ASP A 132 -12.03 -35.94 -15.54
CA ASP A 132 -12.60 -34.66 -15.12
C ASP A 132 -11.62 -33.55 -15.54
N VAL A 133 -11.84 -32.31 -15.11
CA VAL A 133 -11.14 -31.10 -15.60
C VAL A 133 -9.61 -31.27 -15.74
N SER A 134 -9.19 -31.77 -16.92
CA SER A 134 -7.81 -32.03 -17.34
C SER A 134 -7.49 -31.34 -18.68
N ARG A 135 -8.49 -30.68 -19.27
CA ARG A 135 -8.45 -29.88 -20.50
C ARG A 135 -9.39 -28.69 -20.36
N LEU A 136 -9.00 -27.53 -20.90
CA LEU A 136 -9.84 -26.34 -20.99
C LEU A 136 -10.06 -25.99 -22.48
N PRO A 137 -11.31 -25.86 -22.96
CA PRO A 137 -11.58 -25.67 -24.40
C PRO A 137 -10.90 -24.47 -25.06
N TRP A 138 -10.63 -23.39 -24.32
CA TRP A 138 -9.99 -22.16 -24.81
C TRP A 138 -8.47 -22.09 -24.56
N ARG A 139 -7.86 -23.14 -23.98
CA ARG A 139 -6.43 -23.21 -23.63
C ARG A 139 -5.84 -24.54 -24.07
N ASP A 140 -5.38 -24.58 -25.32
CA ASP A 140 -4.77 -25.76 -25.94
C ASP A 140 -3.35 -26.05 -25.44
N ASP A 141 -2.70 -25.06 -24.83
CA ASP A 141 -1.41 -25.11 -24.14
C ASP A 141 -1.48 -25.87 -22.80
N LEU A 142 -2.64 -25.89 -22.14
CA LEU A 142 -2.85 -26.59 -20.87
C LEU A 142 -3.39 -28.01 -21.10
N ARG A 143 -2.56 -29.01 -20.79
CA ARG A 143 -2.90 -30.44 -20.97
C ARG A 143 -2.58 -31.27 -19.74
N GLY A 144 -3.56 -32.04 -19.29
CA GLY A 144 -3.43 -32.96 -18.16
C GLY A 144 -3.85 -32.34 -16.82
N ALA A 145 -4.19 -33.21 -15.87
CA ALA A 145 -4.77 -32.82 -14.58
C ALA A 145 -3.92 -31.80 -13.80
N ARG A 146 -2.61 -32.04 -13.70
CA ARG A 146 -1.69 -31.16 -12.95
C ARG A 146 -1.60 -29.75 -13.54
N SER A 147 -1.44 -29.61 -14.86
CA SER A 147 -1.28 -28.29 -15.48
C SER A 147 -2.55 -27.45 -15.36
N VAL A 148 -3.72 -28.08 -15.52
CA VAL A 148 -5.01 -27.40 -15.34
C VAL A 148 -5.28 -27.08 -13.88
N GLY A 149 -4.96 -27.99 -12.95
CA GLY A 149 -5.05 -27.76 -11.51
C GLY A 149 -4.14 -26.62 -11.03
N ASP A 150 -2.89 -26.58 -11.51
CA ASP A 150 -1.94 -25.51 -11.19
C ASP A 150 -2.42 -24.15 -11.73
N PHE A 151 -2.97 -24.12 -12.95
CA PHE A 151 -3.57 -22.90 -13.51
C PHE A 151 -4.78 -22.42 -12.72
N MET A 152 -5.67 -23.34 -12.32
CA MET A 152 -6.82 -23.05 -11.47
C MET A 152 -6.38 -22.46 -10.13
N ARG A 153 -5.43 -23.11 -9.44
CA ARG A 153 -4.88 -22.62 -8.17
C ARG A 153 -4.21 -21.26 -8.34
N GLN A 154 -3.43 -21.02 -9.39
CA GLN A 154 -2.85 -19.70 -9.67
C GLN A 154 -3.94 -18.63 -9.82
N ARG A 155 -5.02 -18.92 -10.56
CA ARG A 155 -6.14 -17.99 -10.73
C ARG A 155 -6.86 -17.71 -9.40
N ILE A 156 -7.09 -18.75 -8.59
CA ILE A 156 -7.69 -18.63 -7.25
C ILE A 156 -6.78 -17.79 -6.34
N THR A 157 -5.47 -18.04 -6.31
CA THR A 157 -4.51 -17.24 -5.55
C THR A 157 -4.50 -15.78 -6.00
N LEU A 158 -4.60 -15.51 -7.30
CA LEU A 158 -4.74 -14.13 -7.81
C LEU A 158 -6.04 -13.47 -7.32
N MET A 159 -7.13 -14.23 -7.21
CA MET A 159 -8.44 -13.75 -6.75
C MET A 159 -8.54 -13.59 -5.23
N LEU A 160 -7.84 -14.44 -4.47
CA LEU A 160 -7.57 -14.24 -3.03
C LEU A 160 -6.63 -13.06 -2.79
N GLY A 161 -5.86 -12.67 -3.82
CA GLY A 161 -5.01 -11.49 -3.87
C GLY A 161 -3.52 -11.82 -3.78
N GLY A 162 -2.72 -11.16 -4.62
CA GLY A 162 -1.25 -11.13 -4.55
C GLY A 162 -0.69 -10.41 -3.32
N VAL A 163 -1.18 -10.71 -2.12
CA VAL A 163 -0.70 -10.10 -0.87
C VAL A 163 -0.16 -11.17 0.06
N GLU A 164 -0.89 -12.22 0.44
CA GLU A 164 -0.34 -13.15 1.45
C GLU A 164 0.76 -14.07 0.89
N VAL A 165 0.59 -14.61 -0.31
CA VAL A 165 1.54 -15.60 -0.90
C VAL A 165 2.78 -14.95 -1.52
N LEU A 166 2.68 -13.71 -2.04
CA LEU A 166 3.86 -12.97 -2.49
C LEU A 166 4.68 -12.48 -1.31
N GLN A 167 4.05 -12.06 -0.21
CA GLN A 167 4.73 -11.50 0.97
C GLN A 167 5.40 -12.58 1.84
N SER A 168 4.83 -13.79 1.91
CA SER A 168 5.52 -14.93 2.53
C SER A 168 6.76 -15.40 1.77
N ASN A 169 6.90 -15.02 0.49
CA ASN A 169 8.05 -15.36 -0.36
C ASN A 169 8.98 -14.16 -0.63
N ARG A 170 8.76 -13.01 0.01
CA ARG A 170 9.67 -11.86 -0.08
C ARG A 170 10.87 -12.05 0.83
N PRO A 171 12.07 -11.60 0.41
CA PRO A 171 13.27 -11.75 1.21
C PRO A 171 13.19 -10.90 2.49
N ILE A 172 13.85 -11.38 3.54
CA ILE A 172 14.12 -10.57 4.73
C ILE A 172 15.10 -9.46 4.34
N LEU A 173 14.73 -8.20 4.58
CA LEU A 173 15.58 -7.04 4.30
C LEU A 173 16.21 -6.50 5.59
N ARG A 174 17.47 -6.10 5.53
CA ARG A 174 18.20 -5.49 6.64
C ARG A 174 19.19 -4.43 6.16
N PHE A 175 19.73 -3.67 7.11
CA PHE A 175 20.73 -2.65 6.84
C PHE A 175 21.92 -3.18 6.02
N GLY A 176 22.25 -2.49 4.93
CA GLY A 176 23.30 -2.85 3.99
C GLY A 176 22.84 -3.71 2.80
N ASP A 177 21.60 -4.21 2.79
CA ASP A 177 21.07 -4.97 1.67
C ASP A 177 20.84 -4.07 0.44
N ARG A 178 21.05 -4.66 -0.75
CA ARG A 178 20.79 -4.00 -2.03
C ARG A 178 20.02 -4.92 -2.96
N SER A 179 18.75 -4.61 -3.19
CA SER A 179 17.88 -5.44 -4.03
C SER A 179 16.71 -4.65 -4.60
N VAL A 180 16.02 -5.24 -5.57
CA VAL A 180 14.77 -4.67 -6.09
C VAL A 180 13.72 -4.57 -4.98
N ASP A 181 13.65 -5.55 -4.08
CA ASP A 181 12.72 -5.55 -2.94
C ASP A 181 12.98 -4.41 -1.94
N VAL A 182 14.25 -4.02 -1.72
CA VAL A 182 14.57 -2.81 -0.95
C VAL A 182 13.97 -1.58 -1.62
N GLY A 183 14.08 -1.47 -2.94
CA GLY A 183 13.46 -0.39 -3.70
C GLY A 183 11.94 -0.37 -3.57
N VAL A 184 11.29 -1.54 -3.57
CA VAL A 184 9.84 -1.64 -3.34
C VAL A 184 9.48 -1.17 -1.94
N TRP A 185 10.20 -1.65 -0.91
CA TRP A 185 9.98 -1.21 0.48
C TRP A 185 10.12 0.32 0.65
N GLN A 186 11.15 0.91 0.02
CA GLN A 186 11.37 2.35 0.01
C GLN A 186 10.20 3.13 -0.62
N VAL A 187 9.66 2.65 -1.75
CA VAL A 187 8.50 3.29 -2.40
C VAL A 187 7.27 3.20 -1.50
N GLU A 188 6.96 2.02 -0.97
CA GLU A 188 5.78 1.79 -0.13
C GLU A 188 5.80 2.63 1.16
N LEU A 189 6.99 2.79 1.76
CA LEU A 189 7.20 3.69 2.89
C LEU A 189 6.96 5.15 2.50
N SER A 190 7.51 5.59 1.37
CA SER A 190 7.33 6.97 0.89
C SER A 190 5.87 7.29 0.63
N ASP A 191 5.13 6.37 0.01
CA ASP A 191 3.71 6.53 -0.31
C ASP A 191 2.83 6.60 0.95
N ARG A 192 3.31 6.05 2.07
CA ARG A 192 2.64 6.10 3.38
C ARG A 192 3.11 7.26 4.25
N GLY A 193 3.87 8.20 3.70
CA GLY A 193 4.32 9.40 4.43
C GLY A 193 5.55 9.17 5.30
N TYR A 194 6.31 8.09 5.09
CA TYR A 194 7.62 7.94 5.72
C TYR A 194 8.69 8.57 4.83
N HIS A 195 9.24 9.68 5.30
CA HIS A 195 10.21 10.45 4.53
C HIS A 195 11.57 9.74 4.46
N LEU A 196 11.85 9.19 3.29
CA LEU A 196 13.15 8.72 2.85
C LEU A 196 13.54 9.45 1.55
N GLY A 197 14.82 9.41 1.20
CA GLY A 197 15.29 10.00 -0.06
C GLY A 197 14.76 9.25 -1.29
N ARG A 198 15.37 9.46 -2.45
CA ARG A 198 15.05 8.68 -3.65
C ARG A 198 15.18 7.17 -3.36
N ALA A 199 14.20 6.38 -3.79
CA ALA A 199 14.30 4.92 -3.78
C ALA A 199 15.47 4.47 -4.67
N ASP A 200 16.61 4.18 -4.03
CA ASP A 200 17.89 3.86 -4.65
C ASP A 200 18.24 2.37 -4.56
N LYS A 201 17.32 1.56 -3.99
CA LYS A 201 17.47 0.12 -3.77
C LYS A 201 18.55 -0.24 -2.75
N ASP A 202 19.04 0.72 -1.97
CA ASP A 202 20.02 0.51 -0.89
C ASP A 202 19.35 0.65 0.48
N PHE A 203 19.49 -0.37 1.33
CA PHE A 203 18.98 -0.35 2.69
C PHE A 203 19.97 0.41 3.60
N GLY A 204 20.11 1.70 3.32
CA GLY A 204 20.97 2.61 4.04
C GLY A 204 20.34 3.18 5.32
N ARG A 205 21.00 4.20 5.89
CA ARG A 205 20.58 4.82 7.17
C ARG A 205 19.17 5.40 7.12
N LEU A 206 18.77 5.99 6.00
CA LEU A 206 17.45 6.60 5.83
C LEU A 206 16.35 5.53 5.74
N THR A 207 16.56 4.49 4.92
CA THR A 207 15.64 3.34 4.81
C THR A 207 15.44 2.66 6.16
N ARG A 208 16.51 2.46 6.93
CA ARG A 208 16.43 1.89 8.28
C ARG A 208 15.64 2.77 9.25
N ALA A 209 15.87 4.09 9.23
CA ALA A 209 15.15 5.02 10.09
C ALA A 209 13.64 5.04 9.77
N ALA A 210 13.29 5.03 8.48
CA ALA A 210 11.90 4.95 8.03
C ALA A 210 11.24 3.61 8.40
N THR A 211 11.98 2.49 8.27
CA THR A 211 11.51 1.16 8.68
C THR A 211 11.20 1.09 10.17
N LEU A 212 12.10 1.63 11.02
CA LEU A 212 11.87 1.68 12.46
C LEU A 212 10.65 2.52 12.82
N ALA A 213 10.44 3.64 12.14
CA ALA A 213 9.25 4.47 12.34
C ALA A 213 7.99 3.72 11.92
N PHE A 214 8.01 3.04 10.77
CA PHE A 214 6.90 2.23 10.31
C PHE A 214 6.55 1.10 11.28
N GLN A 215 7.57 0.40 11.78
CA GLN A 215 7.39 -0.66 12.76
C GLN A 215 6.77 -0.13 14.06
N ALA A 216 7.29 0.98 14.58
CA ALA A 216 6.77 1.61 15.79
C ALA A 216 5.32 2.09 15.62
N ASP A 217 4.99 2.70 14.48
CA ASP A 217 3.65 3.22 14.20
C ASP A 217 2.61 2.11 13.95
N ASN A 218 3.05 0.88 13.66
CA ASN A 218 2.18 -0.27 13.39
C ASN A 218 2.27 -1.38 14.46
N ASP A 219 2.75 -1.06 15.67
CA ASP A 219 2.86 -1.99 16.80
C ASP A 219 3.70 -3.26 16.48
N LEU A 220 4.69 -3.14 15.59
CA LEU A 220 5.62 -4.20 15.24
C LEU A 220 6.92 -4.07 16.06
N PRO A 221 7.69 -5.17 16.22
CA PRO A 221 9.05 -5.09 16.76
C PRO A 221 9.91 -4.08 15.99
N SER A 222 10.34 -2.99 16.64
CA SER A 222 11.14 -1.94 16.03
C SER A 222 12.63 -2.32 15.96
N ASP A 223 12.95 -3.42 15.28
CA ASP A 223 14.31 -3.94 15.12
C ASP A 223 15.04 -3.38 13.87
N GLY A 224 14.28 -2.80 12.94
CA GLY A 224 14.75 -2.27 11.68
C GLY A 224 15.10 -3.35 10.65
N VAL A 225 14.53 -4.54 10.79
CA VAL A 225 14.60 -5.68 9.86
C VAL A 225 13.21 -5.94 9.30
N VAL A 226 13.09 -6.02 7.98
CA VAL A 226 11.81 -6.27 7.31
C VAL A 226 11.63 -7.78 7.14
N ASN A 227 10.66 -8.36 7.82
CA ASN A 227 10.29 -9.77 7.72
C ASN A 227 8.88 -9.93 7.10
N ALA A 228 8.36 -11.16 7.06
CA ALA A 228 7.07 -11.47 6.45
C ALA A 228 5.90 -10.72 7.11
N ASP A 229 5.94 -10.51 8.42
CA ASP A 229 4.91 -9.79 9.17
C ASP A 229 4.96 -8.28 8.85
N ASP A 230 6.15 -7.69 8.72
CA ASP A 230 6.32 -6.30 8.26
C ASP A 230 5.74 -6.09 6.86
N TRP A 231 6.04 -7.04 5.96
CA TRP A 231 5.53 -7.05 4.59
C TRP A 231 4.01 -7.19 4.51
N LEU A 232 3.43 -8.04 5.36
CA LEU A 232 1.99 -8.20 5.47
C LEU A 232 1.34 -6.93 6.05
N GLN A 233 1.95 -6.37 7.08
CA GLN A 233 1.46 -5.15 7.73
C GLN A 233 1.54 -3.96 6.78
N MET A 234 2.57 -3.87 5.94
CA MET A 234 2.69 -2.81 4.93
C MET A 234 1.47 -2.73 4.02
N VAL A 235 0.88 -3.87 3.65
CA VAL A 235 -0.32 -3.86 2.81
C VAL A 235 -1.56 -3.36 3.55
N LYS A 236 -1.64 -3.62 4.86
CA LYS A 236 -2.75 -3.19 5.71
C LYS A 236 -2.61 -1.75 6.20
N ALA A 237 -1.38 -1.28 6.35
CA ALA A 237 -1.05 0.00 6.92
C ALA A 237 -1.62 1.14 6.06
N THR A 238 -2.44 1.98 6.69
CA THR A 238 -2.90 3.23 6.09
C THR A 238 -1.77 4.26 6.11
N PRO A 239 -1.81 5.28 5.23
CA PRO A 239 -0.85 6.38 5.26
C PRO A 239 -0.77 7.01 6.66
N ARG A 240 0.44 7.34 7.10
CA ARG A 240 0.67 8.04 8.36
C ARG A 240 -0.07 9.38 8.31
N PRO A 241 -0.90 9.70 9.32
CA PRO A 241 -1.56 11.00 9.35
C PRO A 241 -0.50 12.10 9.34
N GLU A 242 -0.67 13.10 8.48
CA GLU A 242 0.21 14.27 8.49
C GLU A 242 0.16 14.88 9.88
N ARG A 243 1.32 14.94 10.53
CA ARG A 243 1.43 15.64 11.80
C ARG A 243 1.28 17.12 11.50
N PHE A 244 0.08 17.66 11.75
CA PHE A 244 -0.14 19.09 11.78
C PHE A 244 0.65 19.67 12.95
N VAL A 245 1.91 20.03 12.67
CA VAL A 245 2.71 20.80 13.61
C VAL A 245 2.11 22.20 13.61
N THR A 246 1.52 22.59 14.73
CA THR A 246 0.97 23.94 14.88
C THR A 246 2.09 24.96 14.82
N GLN A 247 1.79 26.20 14.41
CA GLN A 247 2.81 27.27 14.37
C GLN A 247 3.47 27.45 15.75
N GLU A 248 2.73 27.24 16.83
CA GLU A 248 3.22 27.29 18.21
C GLU A 248 4.23 26.17 18.52
N GLU A 249 4.01 24.94 18.04
CA GLU A 249 4.97 23.84 18.15
C GLU A 249 6.21 24.08 17.28
N ILE A 250 6.05 24.61 16.06
CA ILE A 250 7.17 25.01 15.19
C ILE A 250 8.04 26.06 15.89
N ASP A 251 7.40 27.05 16.50
CA ASP A 251 8.06 28.14 17.20
C ASP A 251 8.70 27.68 18.53
N CYS A 252 8.18 26.61 19.16
CA CYS A 252 8.74 26.03 20.37
C CYS A 252 9.91 25.05 20.10
N GLU A 253 9.86 24.31 18.99
CA GLU A 253 10.86 23.28 18.66
C GLU A 253 12.00 23.79 17.76
N SER A 254 11.77 24.79 16.90
CA SER A 254 12.74 25.26 15.92
C SER A 254 13.17 26.72 16.12
N GLY A 255 14.39 26.90 16.65
CA GLY A 255 15.00 28.23 16.78
C GLY A 255 15.29 28.93 15.44
N THR A 256 15.23 28.21 14.31
CA THR A 256 15.42 28.80 12.98
C THR A 256 14.14 29.43 12.42
N ALA A 257 12.95 28.96 12.84
CA ALA A 257 11.67 29.57 12.49
C ALA A 257 11.50 30.96 13.15
N GLN A 258 11.86 31.06 14.43
CA GLN A 258 11.88 32.33 15.16
C GLN A 258 12.82 33.36 14.50
N ASP A 259 14.02 32.95 14.07
CA ASP A 259 14.99 33.82 13.38
C ASP A 259 14.47 34.32 12.02
N ALA A 260 13.73 33.48 11.28
CA ALA A 260 13.15 33.84 9.98
C ALA A 260 12.04 34.90 10.12
N GLN A 261 11.16 34.76 11.13
CA GLN A 261 10.15 35.77 11.45
C GLN A 261 10.79 37.10 11.87
N MET A 262 11.85 37.07 12.70
CA MET A 262 12.59 38.28 13.09
C MET A 262 13.25 38.95 11.89
N THR A 263 13.81 38.18 10.96
CA THR A 263 14.38 38.70 9.71
C THR A 263 13.32 39.38 8.83
N ALA A 264 12.12 38.79 8.72
CA ALA A 264 11.00 39.40 7.99
C ALA A 264 10.53 40.71 8.62
N ARG A 265 10.40 40.76 9.97
CA ARG A 265 10.04 42.01 10.69
C ARG A 265 11.07 43.13 10.50
N VAL A 266 12.36 42.80 10.52
CA VAL A 266 13.43 43.78 10.21
C VAL A 266 13.35 44.24 8.75
N GLY A 267 12.99 43.35 7.83
CA GLY A 267 12.74 43.69 6.43
C GLY A 267 11.55 44.64 6.23
N ASP A 268 10.43 44.42 6.92
CA ASP A 268 9.24 45.29 6.86
C ASP A 268 9.49 46.68 7.43
N LEU A 269 10.33 46.78 8.48
CA LEU A 269 10.78 48.05 9.05
C LEU A 269 11.54 48.91 8.03
N VAL A 270 12.27 48.28 7.10
CA VAL A 270 13.07 48.93 6.05
C VAL A 270 12.30 49.05 4.72
N GLY A 271 11.29 48.20 4.49
CA GLY A 271 10.48 48.08 3.28
C GLY A 271 9.11 48.78 3.33
N LEU A 272 8.08 48.14 2.75
CA LEU A 272 6.73 48.72 2.47
C LEU A 272 6.01 49.32 3.69
N GLY A 273 6.27 48.83 4.92
CA GLY A 273 5.73 49.41 6.16
C GLY A 273 6.57 50.57 6.74
N GLY A 274 7.85 50.64 6.37
CA GLY A 274 8.79 51.67 6.81
C GLY A 274 8.40 53.09 6.39
N VAL A 275 7.71 53.27 5.25
CA VAL A 275 7.32 54.61 4.77
C VAL A 275 6.42 55.35 5.79
N ALA A 276 5.52 54.64 6.47
CA ALA A 276 4.66 55.22 7.49
C ALA A 276 5.42 55.53 8.80
N GLY A 277 6.32 54.64 9.21
CA GLY A 277 7.19 54.83 10.38
C GLY A 277 8.19 55.98 10.20
N ILE A 278 8.77 56.08 9.01
CA ILE A 278 9.65 57.18 8.57
C ILE A 278 8.88 58.50 8.62
N ALA A 279 7.61 58.56 8.20
CA ALA A 279 6.81 59.77 8.29
C ALA A 279 6.58 60.22 9.75
N THR A 280 6.30 59.29 10.67
CA THR A 280 6.11 59.60 12.10
C THR A 280 7.40 59.96 12.82
N GLN A 281 8.52 59.27 12.56
CA GLN A 281 9.82 59.63 13.11
C GLN A 281 10.36 60.92 12.49
N ALA A 282 10.07 61.19 11.22
CA ALA A 282 10.43 62.43 10.57
C ALA A 282 9.73 63.63 11.23
N LYS A 283 8.47 63.46 11.64
CA LYS A 283 7.74 64.49 12.38
C LYS A 283 8.40 64.78 13.75
N GLN A 284 8.79 63.74 14.49
CA GLN A 284 9.47 63.88 15.79
C GLN A 284 10.90 64.43 15.68
N ALA A 285 11.65 64.04 14.64
CA ALA A 285 13.00 64.54 14.40
C ALA A 285 13.00 66.00 13.89
N GLY A 286 12.00 66.42 13.12
CA GLY A 286 11.80 67.81 12.73
C GLY A 286 11.55 68.73 13.94
N GLU A 287 10.75 68.26 14.89
CA GLU A 287 10.49 68.95 16.17
C GLU A 287 11.75 69.01 17.06
N ALA A 288 12.55 67.94 17.10
CA ALA A 288 13.82 67.91 17.85
C ALA A 288 14.94 68.74 17.20
N ALA A 289 14.99 68.80 15.86
CA ALA A 289 15.98 69.60 15.11
C ALA A 289 15.72 71.10 15.24
N GLN A 290 14.46 71.53 15.33
CA GLN A 290 14.10 72.92 15.65
C GLN A 290 14.45 73.31 17.09
N ALA A 291 14.56 72.34 18.01
CA ALA A 291 14.99 72.57 19.39
C ALA A 291 16.52 72.65 19.56
N ALA A 292 17.30 72.19 18.58
CA ALA A 292 18.77 72.09 18.67
C ALA A 292 19.50 73.13 17.79
N SER A 293 18.99 74.37 17.70
CA SER A 293 19.72 75.46 17.04
C SER A 293 20.89 75.93 17.92
N GLY A 294 22.06 75.34 17.71
CA GLY A 294 23.29 75.81 18.32
C GLY A 294 24.46 74.87 18.09
N VAL A 295 25.33 75.27 17.15
CA VAL A 295 26.71 74.81 16.89
C VAL A 295 26.91 73.92 15.63
N MET A 296 27.67 74.50 14.68
CA MET A 296 28.23 74.00 13.39
C MET A 296 27.40 74.13 12.10
N GLY A 297 27.39 75.36 11.55
CA GLY A 297 26.62 75.80 10.37
C GLY A 297 26.92 75.15 9.00
N HIS A 298 28.08 74.50 8.79
CA HIS A 298 28.34 73.82 7.50
C HIS A 298 27.94 72.33 7.50
N LEU A 299 27.98 71.67 8.65
CA LEU A 299 27.35 70.34 8.83
C LEU A 299 25.83 70.49 8.95
N SER A 300 25.37 71.53 9.63
CA SER A 300 23.95 71.83 9.86
C SER A 300 23.17 72.06 8.57
N ALA A 301 23.72 72.75 7.56
CA ALA A 301 23.01 72.98 6.30
C ALA A 301 22.79 71.66 5.52
N MET A 302 23.86 70.88 5.32
CA MET A 302 23.80 69.62 4.59
C MET A 302 22.93 68.58 5.32
N VAL A 303 23.02 68.53 6.66
CA VAL A 303 22.13 67.71 7.49
C VAL A 303 20.70 68.23 7.38
N SER A 304 20.41 69.51 7.56
CA SER A 304 19.04 70.04 7.49
C SER A 304 18.36 69.87 6.12
N GLU A 305 19.13 69.84 5.03
CA GLU A 305 18.62 69.69 3.67
C GLU A 305 18.46 68.22 3.28
N HIS A 306 19.36 67.34 3.75
CA HIS A 306 19.40 65.93 3.36
C HIS A 306 19.13 64.96 4.51
N TRP A 307 18.71 65.42 5.70
CA TRP A 307 18.50 64.54 6.86
C TRP A 307 17.50 63.41 6.63
N PRO A 308 16.41 63.54 5.82
CA PRO A 308 15.55 62.38 5.57
C PRO A 308 16.32 61.28 4.82
N ALA A 309 17.20 61.66 3.90
CA ALA A 309 18.07 60.73 3.18
C ALA A 309 19.16 60.16 4.09
N LEU A 310 19.76 60.96 4.98
CA LEU A 310 20.76 60.47 5.94
C LEU A 310 20.16 59.52 6.98
N LEU A 311 18.95 59.80 7.48
CA LEU A 311 18.22 58.88 8.36
C LEU A 311 17.87 57.60 7.63
N LEU A 312 17.38 57.68 6.40
CA LEU A 312 17.10 56.49 5.59
C LEU A 312 18.38 55.65 5.40
N CYS A 313 19.50 56.28 5.05
CA CYS A 313 20.80 55.59 4.93
C CYS A 313 21.24 54.97 6.26
N GLY A 314 21.08 55.67 7.39
CA GLY A 314 21.40 55.15 8.72
C GLY A 314 20.54 53.93 9.10
N LEU A 315 19.24 53.98 8.81
CA LEU A 315 18.30 52.87 8.99
C LEU A 315 18.68 51.68 8.09
N CYS A 316 19.05 51.93 6.84
CA CYS A 316 19.51 50.90 5.91
C CYS A 316 20.81 50.24 6.39
N VAL A 317 21.78 51.01 6.89
CA VAL A 317 23.07 50.47 7.39
C VAL A 317 22.87 49.67 8.67
N SER A 318 22.09 50.20 9.63
CA SER A 318 21.79 49.49 10.89
C SER A 318 20.99 48.21 10.64
N ALA A 319 20.01 48.24 9.74
CA ALA A 319 19.31 47.05 9.29
C ALA A 319 20.26 46.07 8.58
N TRP A 320 21.19 46.52 7.75
CA TRP A 320 22.18 45.66 7.11
C TRP A 320 23.05 44.92 8.14
N PHE A 321 23.51 45.60 9.19
CA PHE A 321 24.25 44.95 10.28
C PHE A 321 23.38 43.97 11.07
N ALA A 322 22.14 44.32 11.38
CA ALA A 322 21.20 43.43 12.07
C ALA A 322 20.91 42.16 11.25
N LEU A 323 20.64 42.31 9.95
CA LEU A 323 20.43 41.21 9.01
C LEU A 323 21.68 40.32 8.90
N ARG A 324 22.89 40.90 8.92
CA ARG A 324 24.14 40.13 8.94
C ARG A 324 24.31 39.32 10.23
N ALA A 325 24.05 39.92 11.39
CA ALA A 325 24.15 39.24 12.68
C ALA A 325 23.13 38.10 12.79
N LEU A 326 21.88 38.36 12.40
CA LEU A 326 20.83 37.35 12.28
C LEU A 326 21.27 36.22 11.35
N GLY A 327 21.74 36.54 10.14
CA GLY A 327 22.21 35.54 9.17
C GLY A 327 23.41 34.69 9.63
N TYR A 328 24.24 35.19 10.56
CA TYR A 328 25.28 34.38 11.21
C TYR A 328 24.68 33.42 12.25
N SER A 329 23.79 33.93 13.11
CA SER A 329 23.12 33.13 14.14
C SER A 329 22.25 32.02 13.54
N THR A 330 21.50 32.32 12.47
CA THR A 330 20.65 31.36 11.76
C THR A 330 21.50 30.26 11.12
N ARG A 331 22.67 30.59 10.55
CA ARG A 331 23.60 29.57 10.01
C ARG A 331 24.13 28.64 11.09
N ARG A 332 24.50 29.18 12.26
CA ARG A 332 24.96 28.37 13.39
C ARG A 332 23.87 27.47 13.96
N ARG A 333 22.62 27.97 14.07
CA ARG A 333 21.47 27.18 14.52
C ARG A 333 21.07 26.10 13.53
N ARG A 334 21.05 26.39 12.22
CA ARG A 334 20.86 25.36 11.18
C ARG A 334 21.87 24.22 11.27
N LEU A 335 23.12 24.52 11.62
CA LEU A 335 24.16 23.51 11.83
C LEU A 335 23.91 22.66 13.09
N LEU A 336 23.32 23.23 14.14
CA LEU A 336 22.94 22.49 15.35
C LEU A 336 21.69 21.64 15.10
N ASP A 337 20.66 22.20 14.47
CA ASP A 337 19.44 21.48 14.12
C ASP A 337 19.74 20.29 13.18
N ALA A 338 20.69 20.47 12.25
CA ALA A 338 21.17 19.39 11.38
C ALA A 338 21.98 18.31 12.12
N ARG A 339 22.71 18.66 13.18
CA ARG A 339 23.47 17.70 14.01
C ARG A 339 22.57 16.91 14.95
N GLU A 340 21.50 17.54 15.44
CA GLU A 340 20.57 16.95 16.40
C GLU A 340 19.31 16.37 15.74
N ASN A 341 19.24 16.33 14.40
CA ASN A 341 18.08 15.87 13.62
C ASN A 341 16.75 16.60 13.96
N ARG A 342 16.80 17.87 14.38
CA ARG A 342 15.62 18.69 14.76
C ARG A 342 15.01 19.47 13.59
N SER A 343 15.50 19.25 12.37
CA SER A 343 14.99 19.90 11.17
C SER A 343 13.59 19.38 10.81
N LEU A 344 12.58 20.24 10.91
CA LEU A 344 11.16 20.01 10.57
C LEU A 344 10.87 19.72 9.09
N ALA A 345 11.90 19.61 8.25
CA ALA A 345 11.77 18.94 6.96
C ALA A 345 11.87 17.42 7.16
N ARG A 346 10.85 16.85 7.79
CA ARG A 346 10.44 15.45 7.61
C ARG A 346 8.93 15.46 7.56
#